data_AF-A0A0P9D1N9-F1
#
_entry.id   AF-A0A0P9D1N9-F1
#
_cell.length_a   1.000
_cell.length_b   1.000
_cell.length_c   1.000
_cell.angle_alpha   90.00
_cell.angle_beta   90.00
_cell.angle_gamma   90.00
#
_symmetry.space_group_name_H-M   'P 1'
#
loop_
_entity.id
_entity.type
_entity.pdbx_description
1 polymer ?
#
loop_
_entity_poly.entity_id
_entity_poly.type
_entity_poly.pdbx_seq_one_letter_code
_entity_poly.pdbx_strand_id
1 'polypeptide(L)'
;RYGPSALFISAGGYHHHIGLNVWAGVGAPPPPAGSAGLRYFVVELPNASALEQAVGRVREAGLASEQTSEGIILRDPSANQLVLAVRPSRG
;
A
#
# COMPACT_ATOMS: atom_id res chain seq x y z
N ARG A 1 -18.53 -6.14 9.93
CA ARG A 1 -18.01 -7.05 8.88
C ARG A 1 -19.00 -7.02 7.72
N TYR A 2 -18.64 -6.42 6.58
CA TYR A 2 -19.48 -6.44 5.38
C TYR A 2 -19.03 -7.62 4.51
N GLY A 3 -19.72 -8.77 4.61
CA GLY A 3 -19.49 -9.97 3.80
C GLY A 3 -18.08 -10.60 3.90
N PRO A 4 -17.87 -11.81 3.34
CA PRO A 4 -16.53 -12.43 3.25
C PRO A 4 -15.62 -11.77 2.20
N SER A 5 -16.10 -10.75 1.49
CA SER A 5 -15.47 -10.23 0.27
C SER A 5 -14.88 -8.82 0.40
N ALA A 6 -14.85 -8.24 1.60
CA ALA A 6 -14.28 -6.92 1.84
C ALA A 6 -13.47 -6.86 3.14
N LEU A 7 -12.39 -6.08 3.10
CA LEU A 7 -11.50 -5.81 4.23
C LEU A 7 -11.38 -4.29 4.41
N PHE A 8 -11.35 -3.83 5.65
CA PHE A 8 -11.13 -2.42 5.98
C PHE A 8 -9.96 -2.33 6.94
N ILE A 9 -9.00 -1.46 6.62
CA ILE A 9 -7.79 -1.25 7.43
C ILE A 9 -7.69 0.21 7.86
N SER A 10 -7.22 0.43 9.10
CA SER A 10 -6.99 1.74 9.67
C SER A 10 -5.74 1.77 10.55
N ALA A 11 -5.33 2.98 10.91
CA ALA A 11 -4.28 3.26 11.88
C ALA A 11 -4.77 4.38 12.81
N GLY A 12 -4.23 4.45 14.03
CA GLY A 12 -4.54 5.56 14.96
C GLY A 12 -5.98 5.62 15.47
N GLY A 13 -6.73 4.51 15.42
CA GLY A 13 -8.10 4.44 15.97
C GLY A 13 -9.21 4.97 15.06
N TYR A 14 -8.91 5.39 13.83
CA TYR A 14 -9.91 5.82 12.85
C TYR A 14 -10.75 4.65 12.31
N HIS A 15 -12.00 4.92 11.88
CA HIS A 15 -12.96 3.87 11.49
C HIS A 15 -12.52 3.05 10.26
N HIS A 16 -11.93 3.65 9.23
CA HIS A 16 -11.20 2.98 8.14
C HIS A 16 -10.47 4.01 7.28
N HIS A 17 -9.26 3.69 6.82
CA HIS A 17 -8.54 4.51 5.83
C HIS A 17 -8.62 3.90 4.44
N ILE A 18 -8.54 2.57 4.34
CA ILE A 18 -8.54 1.85 3.06
C ILE A 18 -9.56 0.72 3.14
N GLY A 19 -10.43 0.65 2.12
CA GLY A 19 -11.31 -0.47 1.87
C GLY A 19 -10.78 -1.31 0.70
N LEU A 20 -10.71 -2.62 0.88
CA LEU A 20 -10.32 -3.60 -0.13
C LEU A 20 -11.50 -4.54 -0.38
N ASN A 21 -11.65 -5.01 -1.61
CA ASN A 21 -12.69 -5.98 -1.97
C ASN A 21 -12.20 -6.96 -3.04
N VAL A 22 -12.94 -8.05 -3.20
CA VAL A 22 -12.72 -9.07 -4.25
C VAL A 22 -13.95 -9.20 -5.16
N TRP A 23 -14.70 -8.11 -5.38
CA TRP A 23 -15.94 -8.16 -6.17
C TRP A 23 -15.72 -8.58 -7.63
N ALA A 24 -14.53 -8.31 -8.17
CA ALA A 24 -14.11 -8.77 -9.49
C ALA A 24 -13.55 -10.20 -9.51
N GLY A 25 -13.55 -10.90 -8.37
CA GLY A 25 -12.98 -12.25 -8.20
C GLY A 25 -11.64 -12.26 -7.45
N VAL A 26 -11.31 -13.40 -6.86
CA VAL A 26 -10.01 -13.64 -6.22
C VAL A 26 -8.97 -13.92 -7.30
N GLY A 27 -7.82 -13.24 -7.24
CA GLY A 27 -6.77 -13.38 -8.25
C GLY A 27 -7.13 -12.76 -9.60
N ALA A 28 -8.08 -11.84 -9.64
CA ALA A 28 -8.40 -11.07 -10.85
C ALA A 28 -7.13 -10.37 -11.37
N PRO A 29 -6.86 -10.42 -12.69
CA PRO A 29 -5.68 -9.79 -13.25
C PRO A 29 -5.76 -8.26 -13.16
N PRO A 30 -4.61 -7.56 -13.22
CA PRO A 30 -4.59 -6.10 -13.33
C PRO A 30 -5.38 -5.60 -14.55
N PRO A 31 -5.96 -4.39 -14.48
CA PRO A 31 -6.66 -3.81 -15.63
C PRO A 31 -5.71 -3.63 -16.83
N PRO A 32 -6.22 -3.66 -18.08
CA PRO A 32 -5.39 -3.48 -19.28
C PRO A 32 -4.62 -2.15 -19.26
N ALA A 33 -3.44 -2.13 -19.88
CA ALA A 33 -2.65 -0.91 -20.03
C ALA A 33 -3.47 0.23 -20.68
N GLY A 34 -3.33 1.45 -20.16
CA GLY A 34 -4.10 2.62 -20.62
C GLY A 34 -5.51 2.73 -20.05
N SER A 35 -5.97 1.76 -19.26
CA SER A 35 -7.23 1.88 -18.51
C SER A 35 -7.12 2.93 -17.41
N ALA A 36 -8.21 3.60 -17.10
CA ALA A 36 -8.30 4.43 -15.91
C ALA A 36 -8.16 3.56 -14.65
N GLY A 37 -7.37 4.01 -13.69
CA GLY A 37 -7.12 3.27 -12.46
C GLY A 37 -6.28 4.05 -11.45
N LEU A 38 -6.02 3.42 -10.30
CA LEU A 38 -5.13 3.96 -9.29
C LEU A 38 -3.70 4.01 -9.83
N ARG A 39 -3.10 5.21 -9.86
CA ARG A 39 -1.71 5.38 -10.30
C ARG A 39 -0.73 4.85 -9.23
N TYR A 40 -0.88 5.34 -8.01
CA TYR A 40 -0.23 4.86 -6.79
C TYR A 40 -0.87 5.52 -5.57
N PHE A 41 -0.55 5.04 -4.38
CA PHE A 41 -0.81 5.74 -3.12
C PHE A 41 0.45 5.80 -2.25
N VAL A 42 0.47 6.71 -1.29
CA VAL A 42 1.60 6.86 -0.36
C VAL A 42 1.15 6.43 1.03
N VAL A 43 1.95 5.61 1.70
CA VAL A 43 1.83 5.33 3.13
C VAL A 43 2.87 6.17 3.85
N GLU A 44 2.40 7.21 4.51
CA GLU A 44 3.24 8.10 5.31
C GLU A 44 3.50 7.49 6.69
N LEU A 45 4.78 7.30 7.02
CA LEU A 45 5.25 6.72 8.26
C LEU A 45 5.80 7.81 9.18
N PRO A 46 5.68 7.64 10.51
CA PRO A 46 5.97 8.71 11.45
C PRO A 46 7.46 9.08 11.55
N ASN A 47 8.37 8.17 11.20
CA ASN A 47 9.81 8.39 11.29
C ASN A 47 10.60 7.33 10.50
N ALA A 48 11.91 7.55 10.38
CA ALA A 48 12.83 6.66 9.66
C ALA A 48 12.85 5.23 10.22
N SER A 49 12.79 5.06 11.54
CA SER A 49 12.75 3.72 12.15
C SER A 49 11.50 2.93 11.74
N ALA A 50 10.33 3.58 11.69
CA ALA A 50 9.11 2.95 11.21
C ALA A 50 9.19 2.57 9.72
N LEU A 51 9.86 3.40 8.90
CA LEU A 51 10.15 3.09 7.50
C LEU A 51 11.06 1.86 7.38
N GLU A 52 12.16 1.80 8.12
CA GLU A 52 13.07 0.66 8.12
C GLU A 52 12.35 -0.65 8.51
N GLN A 53 11.51 -0.61 9.55
CA GLN A 53 10.71 -1.77 9.96
C GLN A 53 9.70 -2.20 8.87
N ALA A 54 9.06 -1.24 8.19
CA ALA A 54 8.16 -1.55 7.08
C ALA A 54 8.92 -2.18 5.91
N VAL A 55 10.08 -1.64 5.54
CA VAL A 55 10.94 -2.18 4.48
C VAL A 55 11.48 -3.56 4.85
N GLY A 56 11.81 -3.80 6.13
CA GLY A 56 12.20 -5.12 6.63
C GLY A 56 11.11 -6.16 6.35
N ARG A 57 9.85 -5.85 6.71
CA ARG A 57 8.70 -6.73 6.43
C ARG A 57 8.46 -6.95 4.93
N VAL A 58 8.67 -5.93 4.10
CA VAL A 58 8.59 -6.06 2.62
C VAL A 58 9.63 -7.06 2.12
N ARG A 59 10.86 -6.99 2.61
CA ARG A 59 11.95 -7.92 2.25
C ARG A 59 11.67 -9.35 2.72
N GLU A 60 11.20 -9.51 3.96
CA GLU A 60 10.81 -10.82 4.51
C GLU A 60 9.67 -11.48 3.72
N ALA A 61 8.74 -10.67 3.19
CA ALA A 61 7.68 -11.14 2.31
C ALA A 61 8.15 -11.47 0.88
N GLY A 62 9.42 -11.28 0.56
CA GLY A 62 9.98 -11.53 -0.78
C GLY A 62 9.50 -10.55 -1.85
N LEU A 63 8.98 -9.38 -1.45
CA LEU A 63 8.50 -8.37 -2.37
C LEU A 63 9.66 -7.48 -2.85
N ALA A 64 9.72 -7.25 -4.16
CA ALA A 64 10.66 -6.30 -4.74
C ALA A 64 10.31 -4.87 -4.32
N SER A 65 11.33 -4.09 -3.99
CA SER A 65 11.19 -2.66 -3.72
C SER A 65 12.38 -1.88 -4.24
N GLU A 66 12.15 -0.62 -4.57
CA GLU A 66 13.13 0.31 -5.13
C GLU A 66 13.19 1.58 -4.29
N GLN A 67 14.40 2.02 -3.92
CA GLN A 67 14.58 3.28 -3.22
C GLN A 67 14.73 4.43 -4.23
N THR A 68 13.96 5.50 -4.00
CA THR A 68 13.95 6.71 -4.82
C THR A 68 13.99 7.97 -3.95
N SER A 69 14.08 9.14 -4.57
CA SER A 69 13.95 10.43 -3.85
C SER A 69 12.57 10.64 -3.24
N GLU A 70 11.53 9.94 -3.72
CA GLU A 70 10.15 10.05 -3.21
C GLU A 70 9.86 9.09 -2.05
N GLY A 71 10.75 8.12 -1.81
CA GLY A 71 10.58 7.05 -0.82
C GLY A 71 10.89 5.67 -1.41
N ILE A 72 10.33 4.64 -0.79
CA ILE A 72 10.47 3.25 -1.23
C ILE A 72 9.25 2.86 -2.07
N ILE A 73 9.46 2.61 -3.36
CA ILE A 73 8.43 2.16 -4.30
C ILE A 73 8.35 0.64 -4.26
N LEU A 74 7.13 0.11 -4.25
CA LEU A 74 6.85 -1.33 -4.40
C LEU A 74 5.48 -1.56 -5.04
N ARG A 75 5.22 -2.81 -5.42
CA ARG A 75 3.91 -3.28 -5.89
C ARG A 75 3.37 -4.35 -4.97
N ASP A 76 2.08 -4.27 -4.68
CA ASP A 76 1.37 -5.34 -3.98
C ASP A 76 1.08 -6.53 -4.93
N PRO A 77 0.60 -7.67 -4.41
CA PRO A 77 0.25 -8.84 -5.24
C PRO A 77 -0.84 -8.58 -6.31
N SER A 78 -1.61 -7.51 -6.17
CA SER A 78 -2.63 -7.06 -7.13
C SER A 78 -2.06 -6.03 -8.14
N ALA A 79 -0.74 -5.87 -8.17
CA ALA A 79 0.02 -4.93 -8.99
C ALA A 79 -0.21 -3.43 -8.71
N ASN A 80 -0.90 -3.07 -7.62
CA ASN A 80 -1.03 -1.69 -7.21
C ASN A 80 0.32 -1.15 -6.77
N GLN A 81 0.72 -0.01 -7.32
CA GLN A 81 1.93 0.68 -6.90
C GLN A 81 1.67 1.46 -5.60
N LEU A 82 2.63 1.40 -4.69
CA LEU A 82 2.62 2.21 -3.49
C LEU A 82 4.00 2.74 -3.14
N VAL A 83 4.04 3.83 -2.38
CA VAL A 83 5.27 4.46 -1.90
C VAL A 83 5.25 4.49 -0.37
N LEU A 84 6.29 3.95 0.27
CA LEU A 84 6.53 4.14 1.70
C LEU A 84 7.45 5.35 1.88
N ALA A 85 7.00 6.34 2.65
CA ALA A 85 7.75 7.57 2.85
C ALA A 85 7.63 8.08 4.28
N VAL A 86 8.63 8.83 4.72
CA VAL A 86 8.55 9.64 5.95
C VAL A 86 8.39 11.07 5.51
N ARG A 87 7.36 11.76 6.01
CA ARG A 87 7.25 13.21 5.83
C ARG A 87 7.76 13.92 7.08
N PRO A 88 8.49 15.04 6.94
CA PRO A 88 8.73 15.93 8.06
C PRO A 88 7.38 16.33 8.67
N SER A 89 7.28 16.33 9.99
CA SER A 89 6.12 16.88 10.68
C SER A 89 5.88 18.30 10.14
N ARG A 90 4.68 18.55 9.61
CA ARG A 90 4.23 19.92 9.36
C ARG A 90 4.14 20.56 10.74
N GLY A 91 5.02 21.53 10.99
CA GLY A 91 4.92 22.39 12.18
C GLY A 91 3.61 23.17 12.21
#